data_AF-A0A5C5G069-F1
#
_entry.id   AF-A0A5C5G069-F1
#
_cell.length_a   1.000
_cell.length_b   1.000
_cell.length_c   1.000
_cell.angle_alpha   90.00
_cell.angle_beta   90.00
_cell.angle_gamma   90.00
#
_symmetry.space_group_name_H-M   'P 1'
#
loop_
_entity.id
_entity.type
_entity.pdbx_description
1 polymer ?
#
loop_
_entity_poly.entity_id
_entity_poly.type
_entity_poly.pdbx_seq_one_letter_code
_entity_poly.pdbx_strand_id
1 'polypeptide(L)'
;MSPSRGLVCSRALVQALLALPLLLPTASAVSNDDLISYLGGSATGQSLSTVAYTLTALANDSHVVVSLALDKQRSEVGWIGWGRGTAMTDADILILWPNGASSSPAWTLSHRTASSTVMPTLVGQPAADDASADASGQVRVVAGLSTAGEDERPCVVTFVRRLGLEDASGYGGKEAGLEREANQPMIYAYGDTNPGDPAQDTDLKQHALDAMGGTYLDLSAEFSADSAPIEPPLSPIDVESSSGATKSAGSSGSTSAPSRTEGTAATSTTSPPEGASETSGAASSGATDSGGTAGPSASSSTISSASTSSSSSSPSHKTLITAHGICAGAAWAFFAPLGALYARLGRGPLGRVLFPLHFKQQGFVTTPLTLVAVGLALWAVKVKGGGGLSYPHKTVGFCLVALLIAQDLLGLWAHLSRAAAMRSEPGGGGPATPPPRGVQGYLHIALGVSLVCTGFYQVHLGLERYGVSDKVLLYAVYGSAGLFALVYGGSALLALFKRSRASPGPAERPLRRRRRRSESSKRCKRRRRKHGRAAAAHDRSRAPLDSHGDTSASMSSEAESDEWTASGGDSSSSAGDSWGRSRGRGRARGRRRRRRSSSDTSSSDEDLSSWSSEGRSSRSKTRRRRK
;
A
#
# COMPACT_ATOMS: atom_id res chain seq x y z
N MET A 1 40.99 -25.61 -38.23
CA MET A 1 41.79 -24.38 -38.42
C MET A 1 41.48 -23.44 -37.26
N SER A 2 42.37 -22.50 -36.96
CA SER A 2 42.35 -21.70 -35.71
C SER A 2 41.28 -20.60 -35.66
N PRO A 3 40.99 -20.03 -34.48
CA PRO A 3 39.78 -19.22 -34.23
C PRO A 3 40.08 -17.72 -34.11
N SER A 4 39.04 -16.92 -33.88
CA SER A 4 39.13 -15.59 -33.26
C SER A 4 38.34 -15.54 -31.95
N ARG A 5 38.94 -14.98 -30.90
CA ARG A 5 38.27 -14.57 -29.65
C ARG A 5 38.17 -13.05 -29.67
N GLY A 6 37.03 -12.51 -29.24
CA GLY A 6 36.85 -11.08 -28.96
C GLY A 6 36.55 -10.86 -27.49
N LEU A 7 37.58 -10.58 -26.69
CA LEU A 7 37.46 -10.14 -25.31
C LEU A 7 38.24 -8.83 -25.20
N VAL A 8 37.55 -7.73 -24.92
CA VAL A 8 38.17 -6.42 -24.68
C VAL A 8 37.79 -5.98 -23.27
N CYS A 9 38.79 -5.53 -22.52
CA CYS A 9 38.68 -4.98 -21.18
C CYS A 9 39.27 -3.57 -21.19
N SER A 10 39.16 -2.83 -20.08
CA SER A 10 39.38 -1.38 -19.94
C SER A 10 38.18 -0.55 -20.44
N ARG A 11 37.90 0.64 -19.88
CA ARG A 11 38.66 1.41 -18.89
C ARG A 11 37.85 1.70 -17.62
N ALA A 12 38.56 1.89 -16.52
CA ALA A 12 38.09 2.63 -15.35
C ALA A 12 38.79 4.00 -15.28
N LEU A 13 38.45 4.80 -14.28
CA LEU A 13 39.30 5.85 -13.69
C LEU A 13 39.52 7.14 -14.53
N VAL A 14 38.45 7.94 -14.71
CA VAL A 14 38.51 9.42 -14.62
C VAL A 14 37.16 9.94 -14.09
N GLN A 15 37.14 10.43 -12.84
CA GLN A 15 36.27 11.49 -12.26
C GLN A 15 36.23 11.31 -10.73
N ALA A 16 37.21 11.90 -10.05
CA ALA A 16 37.31 11.89 -8.58
C ALA A 16 38.06 13.17 -8.12
N LEU A 17 37.45 14.32 -8.33
CA LEU A 17 37.93 15.64 -7.92
C LEU A 17 36.77 16.64 -7.92
N LEU A 18 36.83 17.65 -7.04
CA LEU A 18 35.87 18.77 -6.92
C LEU A 18 34.43 18.39 -6.52
N ALA A 19 34.29 17.86 -5.30
CA ALA A 19 33.08 18.03 -4.49
C ALA A 19 33.45 18.76 -3.19
N LEU A 20 33.61 20.08 -3.28
CA LEU A 20 33.80 20.95 -2.10
C LEU A 20 32.40 21.29 -1.56
N PRO A 21 32.00 20.84 -0.34
CA PRO A 21 30.69 21.17 0.18
C PRO A 21 30.65 22.66 0.53
N LEU A 22 29.87 23.42 -0.24
CA LEU A 22 29.39 24.73 0.18
C LEU A 22 28.58 24.53 1.45
N LEU A 23 29.05 25.07 2.58
CA LEU A 23 28.23 25.20 3.79
C LEU A 23 27.20 26.31 3.53
N LEU A 24 26.14 25.96 2.81
CA LEU A 24 24.90 26.70 2.82
C LEU A 24 24.39 26.75 4.27
N PRO A 25 23.95 27.92 4.78
CA PRO A 25 23.36 28.00 6.10
C PRO A 25 22.03 27.26 6.09
N THR A 26 22.03 26.02 6.56
CA THR A 26 20.79 25.29 6.85
C THR A 26 20.05 26.04 7.95
N ALA A 27 18.88 26.59 7.62
CA ALA A 27 17.96 27.10 8.63
C ALA A 27 17.73 26.00 9.68
N SER A 28 17.78 26.36 10.97
CA SER A 28 17.45 25.38 12.00
C SER A 28 15.98 24.99 11.83
N ALA A 29 15.70 23.69 11.82
CA ALA A 29 14.34 23.22 12.02
C ALA A 29 13.83 23.74 13.37
N VAL A 30 12.54 24.08 13.43
CA VAL A 30 11.88 24.46 14.69
C VAL A 30 12.02 23.32 15.68
N SER A 31 12.58 23.60 16.86
CA SER A 31 12.80 22.59 17.89
C SER A 31 11.57 22.41 18.78
N ASN A 32 11.51 21.28 19.48
CA ASN A 32 10.50 21.06 20.52
C ASN A 32 10.61 22.12 21.64
N ASP A 33 11.81 22.59 21.97
CA ASP A 33 12.02 23.68 22.95
C ASP A 33 11.43 25.01 22.49
N ASP A 34 11.48 25.34 21.20
CA ASP A 34 10.85 26.56 20.65
C ASP A 34 9.32 26.50 20.81
N LEU A 35 8.72 25.34 20.50
CA LEU A 35 7.28 25.10 20.63
C LEU A 35 6.81 25.13 22.11
N ILE A 36 7.57 24.51 23.00
CA ILE A 36 7.31 24.51 24.45
C ILE A 36 7.48 25.93 25.03
N SER A 37 8.51 26.66 24.61
CA SER A 37 8.77 28.04 25.04
C SER A 37 7.64 28.98 24.60
N TYR A 38 7.15 28.85 23.37
CA TYR A 38 6.01 29.62 22.87
C TYR A 38 4.72 29.37 23.68
N LEU A 39 4.50 28.13 24.15
CA LEU A 39 3.38 27.79 25.02
C LEU A 39 3.56 28.20 26.50
N GLY A 40 4.69 28.81 26.88
CA GLY A 40 4.96 29.28 28.24
C GLY A 40 5.85 28.36 29.08
N GLY A 41 6.56 27.42 28.47
CA GLY A 41 7.55 26.56 29.14
C GLY A 41 7.02 25.22 29.67
N SER A 42 5.75 24.89 29.45
CA SER A 42 5.14 23.60 29.78
C SER A 42 4.03 23.26 28.80
N ALA A 43 3.98 22.01 28.32
CA ALA A 43 2.95 21.52 27.42
C ALA A 43 2.78 20.00 27.51
N THR A 44 1.57 19.50 27.19
CA THR A 44 1.29 18.09 26.90
C THR A 44 0.99 17.93 25.42
N GLY A 45 1.26 16.77 24.82
CA GLY A 45 1.08 16.59 23.39
C GLY A 45 1.89 15.47 22.78
N GLN A 46 1.98 15.46 21.46
CA GLN A 46 2.49 14.34 20.71
C GLN A 46 3.05 14.75 19.34
N SER A 47 4.06 14.01 18.88
CA SER A 47 4.60 14.10 17.51
C SER A 47 4.31 12.82 16.73
N LEU A 48 3.76 12.96 15.52
CA LEU A 48 3.35 11.86 14.64
C LEU A 48 4.01 11.97 13.25
N SER A 49 4.66 10.89 12.80
CA SER A 49 5.20 10.78 11.44
C SER A 49 4.12 10.28 10.47
N THR A 50 3.30 11.19 9.94
CA THR A 50 2.27 10.85 8.93
C THR A 50 2.89 10.49 7.58
N VAL A 51 2.09 9.97 6.63
CA VAL A 51 2.57 9.73 5.26
C VAL A 51 2.74 11.01 4.42
N ALA A 52 2.31 12.16 4.93
CA ALA A 52 2.39 13.45 4.24
C ALA A 52 3.46 14.38 4.84
N TYR A 53 3.55 14.43 6.17
CA TYR A 53 4.42 15.33 6.94
C TYR A 53 4.65 14.82 8.37
N THR A 54 5.67 15.34 9.06
CA THR A 54 5.77 15.19 10.52
C THR A 54 4.89 16.24 11.18
N LEU A 55 3.96 15.79 12.01
CA LEU A 55 3.09 16.59 12.86
C LEU A 55 3.70 16.67 14.26
N THR A 56 3.75 17.85 14.87
CA THR A 56 3.89 18.01 16.32
C THR A 56 2.76 18.90 16.80
N ALA A 57 1.96 18.44 17.76
CA ALA A 57 0.85 19.20 18.32
C ALA A 57 0.93 19.19 19.84
N LEU A 58 1.08 20.38 20.43
CA LEU A 58 1.32 20.62 21.86
C LEU A 58 0.25 21.56 22.43
N ALA A 59 -0.21 21.28 23.65
CA ALA A 59 -1.26 22.02 24.32
C ALA A 59 -0.82 22.52 25.70
N ASN A 60 -1.22 23.76 26.03
CA ASN A 60 -1.34 24.23 27.41
C ASN A 60 -2.83 24.35 27.78
N ASP A 61 -3.16 24.93 28.94
CA ASP A 61 -4.54 25.02 29.45
C ASP A 61 -5.52 25.85 28.60
N SER A 62 -5.06 26.52 27.54
CA SER A 62 -5.86 27.46 26.74
C SER A 62 -5.66 27.35 25.23
N HIS A 63 -4.47 26.94 24.78
CA HIS A 63 -4.06 26.95 23.38
C HIS A 63 -3.38 25.64 22.98
N VAL A 64 -3.51 25.32 21.69
CA VAL A 64 -2.76 24.26 21.01
C VAL A 64 -1.89 24.90 19.93
N VAL A 65 -0.59 24.60 19.94
CA VAL A 65 0.34 24.89 18.84
C VAL A 65 0.52 23.63 18.02
N VAL A 66 0.36 23.77 16.71
CA VAL A 66 0.49 22.69 15.73
C VAL A 66 1.56 23.07 14.71
N SER A 67 2.61 22.27 14.63
CA SER A 67 3.72 22.41 13.68
C SER A 67 3.71 21.27 12.67
N LEU A 68 3.74 21.61 11.38
CA LEU A 68 3.69 20.69 10.25
C LEU A 68 4.99 20.81 9.46
N ALA A 69 5.83 19.77 9.50
CA ALA A 69 7.16 19.75 8.91
C ALA A 69 7.29 18.76 7.74
N LEU A 70 7.76 19.26 6.60
CA LEU A 70 8.02 18.51 5.37
C LEU A 70 9.52 18.51 5.04
N ASP A 71 10.06 17.37 4.61
CA ASP A 71 11.44 17.26 4.12
C ASP A 71 11.54 17.74 2.65
N LYS A 72 11.19 19.02 2.47
CA LYS A 72 11.09 19.76 1.22
C LYS A 72 11.57 21.20 1.41
N GLN A 73 11.88 21.88 0.30
CA GLN A 73 12.01 23.35 0.26
C GLN A 73 10.61 24.00 0.28
N ARG A 74 10.48 25.25 0.72
CA ARG A 74 9.18 25.94 0.74
C ARG A 74 8.60 26.16 -0.66
N SER A 75 9.46 26.37 -1.65
CA SER A 75 9.11 26.41 -3.09
C SER A 75 8.56 25.10 -3.65
N GLU A 76 8.78 23.95 -2.98
CA GLU A 76 8.31 22.62 -3.40
C GLU A 76 7.00 22.19 -2.72
N VAL A 77 6.43 23.04 -1.86
CA VAL A 77 5.20 22.77 -1.09
C VAL A 77 3.98 23.34 -1.82
N GLY A 78 3.02 22.46 -2.10
CA GLY A 78 1.75 22.85 -2.69
C GLY A 78 0.80 23.41 -1.65
N TRP A 79 0.07 22.52 -0.97
CA TRP A 79 -0.74 22.87 0.20
C TRP A 79 -0.75 21.73 1.22
N ILE A 80 -0.97 22.07 2.49
CA ILE A 80 -0.95 21.16 3.64
C ILE A 80 -2.31 21.25 4.34
N GLY A 81 -3.00 20.13 4.50
CA GLY A 81 -4.31 20.07 5.17
C GLY A 81 -4.25 19.29 6.47
N TRP A 82 -4.75 19.89 7.54
CA TRP A 82 -4.96 19.29 8.87
C TRP A 82 -6.45 19.44 9.23
N GLY A 83 -7.04 18.52 9.98
CA GLY A 83 -8.38 18.74 10.51
C GLY A 83 -8.75 17.85 11.67
N ARG A 84 -9.57 18.37 12.60
CA ARG A 84 -10.09 17.66 13.76
C ARG A 84 -11.45 17.05 13.40
N GLY A 85 -11.54 15.72 13.35
CA GLY A 85 -12.70 14.94 12.88
C GLY A 85 -12.29 13.57 12.32
N THR A 86 -13.27 12.74 11.95
CA THR A 86 -13.05 11.38 11.41
C THR A 86 -13.04 11.32 9.87
N ALA A 87 -13.77 12.21 9.21
CA ALA A 87 -13.76 12.42 7.77
C ALA A 87 -13.96 13.92 7.44
N MET A 88 -13.89 14.28 6.16
CA MET A 88 -14.10 15.69 5.72
C MET A 88 -15.49 16.23 6.08
N THR A 89 -16.48 15.35 6.26
CA THR A 89 -17.91 15.62 6.50
C THR A 89 -18.28 16.09 7.90
N ASP A 90 -17.36 15.92 8.84
CA ASP A 90 -17.52 16.15 10.27
C ASP A 90 -16.35 16.97 10.83
N ALA A 91 -15.27 17.12 10.04
CA ALA A 91 -14.07 17.80 10.46
C ALA A 91 -14.13 19.33 10.39
N ASP A 92 -13.47 19.94 11.36
CA ASP A 92 -12.94 21.30 11.32
C ASP A 92 -11.60 21.27 10.57
N ILE A 93 -11.52 21.90 9.38
CA ILE A 93 -10.39 21.73 8.45
C ILE A 93 -9.58 23.03 8.32
N LEU A 94 -8.26 22.92 8.52
CA LEU A 94 -7.30 23.99 8.27
C LEU A 94 -6.42 23.59 7.08
N ILE A 95 -6.31 24.47 6.09
CA ILE A 95 -5.47 24.27 4.90
C ILE A 95 -4.49 25.43 4.80
N LEU A 96 -3.21 25.12 4.67
CA LEU A 96 -2.11 26.09 4.69
C LEU A 96 -1.25 25.93 3.43
N TRP A 97 -0.84 27.05 2.82
CA TRP A 97 0.09 27.05 1.69
C TRP A 97 1.06 28.24 1.75
N PRO A 98 2.29 28.10 1.23
CA PRO A 98 3.23 29.20 1.20
C PRO A 98 2.87 30.19 0.09
N ASN A 99 3.00 31.47 0.39
CA ASN A 99 2.90 32.57 -0.57
C ASN A 99 4.31 32.93 -1.10
N GLY A 100 4.43 33.46 -2.32
CA GLY A 100 5.74 33.68 -2.97
C GLY A 100 6.71 34.60 -2.20
N ALA A 101 8.02 34.50 -2.48
CA ALA A 101 9.16 35.08 -1.75
C ALA A 101 8.94 36.43 -1.05
N SER A 102 8.35 37.42 -1.73
CA SER A 102 8.21 38.81 -1.28
C SER A 102 6.88 39.12 -0.58
N SER A 103 6.03 38.11 -0.37
CA SER A 103 4.72 38.25 0.28
C SER A 103 4.83 38.36 1.80
N SER A 104 3.89 39.10 2.38
CA SER A 104 3.65 39.14 3.83
C SER A 104 2.14 39.08 4.03
N PRO A 105 1.59 38.03 4.68
CA PRO A 105 2.29 36.90 5.28
C PRO A 105 2.85 35.90 4.26
N ALA A 106 3.97 35.24 4.62
CA ALA A 106 4.63 34.22 3.79
C ALA A 106 3.86 32.89 3.69
N TRP A 107 2.75 32.76 4.44
CA TRP A 107 1.81 31.64 4.41
C TRP A 107 0.39 32.18 4.45
N THR A 108 -0.51 31.59 3.66
CA THR A 108 -1.95 31.71 3.84
C THR A 108 -2.45 30.53 4.67
N LEU A 109 -3.38 30.82 5.59
CA LEU A 109 -4.15 29.85 6.35
C LEU A 109 -5.62 30.01 5.96
N SER A 110 -6.24 28.91 5.55
CA SER A 110 -7.63 28.84 5.13
C SER A 110 -8.39 27.89 6.06
N HIS A 111 -9.42 28.42 6.72
CA HIS A 111 -10.29 27.65 7.61
C HIS A 111 -11.57 27.23 6.86
N ARG A 112 -11.84 25.93 6.80
CA ARG A 112 -12.86 25.34 5.92
C ARG A 112 -13.67 24.23 6.61
N THR A 113 -14.84 23.95 6.04
CA THR A 113 -15.70 22.81 6.36
C THR A 113 -16.18 22.14 5.07
N ALA A 114 -16.68 20.90 5.12
CA ALA A 114 -17.24 20.23 3.95
C ALA A 114 -18.48 19.39 4.30
N SER A 115 -19.48 19.40 3.41
CA SER A 115 -20.72 18.62 3.55
C SER A 115 -20.62 17.19 3.01
N SER A 116 -19.58 16.90 2.23
CA SER A 116 -19.31 15.63 1.56
C SER A 116 -17.83 15.59 1.16
N THR A 117 -17.38 14.56 0.44
CA THR A 117 -15.98 14.43 -0.06
C THR A 117 -15.73 15.31 -1.31
N VAL A 118 -16.12 16.58 -1.23
CA VAL A 118 -15.96 17.61 -2.28
C VAL A 118 -14.98 18.69 -1.80
N MET A 119 -14.75 19.73 -2.60
CA MET A 119 -13.98 20.90 -2.18
C MET A 119 -14.54 21.49 -0.87
N PRO A 120 -13.74 21.58 0.22
CA PRO A 120 -14.18 22.28 1.42
C PRO A 120 -14.40 23.77 1.13
N THR A 121 -15.48 24.31 1.69
CA THR A 121 -15.86 25.72 1.59
C THR A 121 -15.26 26.52 2.75
N LEU A 122 -14.82 27.76 2.50
CA LEU A 122 -14.34 28.66 3.55
C LEU A 122 -15.40 28.88 4.63
N VAL A 123 -14.98 28.90 5.89
CA VAL A 123 -15.80 29.27 7.04
C VAL A 123 -15.74 30.78 7.25
N GLY A 124 -16.89 31.42 7.49
CA GLY A 124 -16.97 32.86 7.70
C GLY A 124 -16.77 33.66 6.41
N GLN A 125 -15.80 34.58 6.41
CA GLN A 125 -15.40 35.43 5.28
C GLN A 125 -13.86 35.54 5.27
N PRO A 126 -13.22 35.81 4.11
CA PRO A 126 -11.77 35.99 4.06
C PRO A 126 -11.30 37.09 5.02
N ALA A 127 -10.24 36.83 5.78
CA ALA A 127 -9.61 37.79 6.69
C ALA A 127 -9.00 38.95 5.90
N ALA A 128 -9.69 40.09 5.88
CA ALA A 128 -9.47 41.18 4.91
C ALA A 128 -8.05 41.77 4.89
N ASP A 129 -7.36 41.79 6.04
CA ASP A 129 -6.04 42.41 6.21
C ASP A 129 -4.93 41.39 6.57
N ASP A 130 -5.26 40.12 6.85
CA ASP A 130 -4.31 39.13 7.36
C ASP A 130 -4.68 37.69 6.95
N ALA A 131 -4.23 37.26 5.78
CA ALA A 131 -4.45 35.91 5.26
C ALA A 131 -3.81 34.78 6.10
N SER A 132 -3.04 35.10 7.15
CA SER A 132 -2.44 34.12 8.07
C SER A 132 -3.28 33.80 9.31
N ALA A 133 -4.46 34.41 9.45
CA ALA A 133 -5.41 34.13 10.52
C ALA A 133 -6.81 33.83 9.97
N ASP A 134 -7.62 33.09 10.72
CA ASP A 134 -9.03 32.84 10.37
C ASP A 134 -9.91 34.10 10.58
N ALA A 135 -11.16 34.03 10.11
CA ALA A 135 -12.13 35.12 10.20
C ALA A 135 -12.43 35.59 11.64
N SER A 136 -12.26 34.73 12.65
CA SER A 136 -12.44 35.04 14.08
C SER A 136 -11.14 35.36 14.82
N GLY A 137 -9.97 35.15 14.20
CA GLY A 137 -8.66 35.36 14.80
C GLY A 137 -8.28 34.36 15.91
N GLN A 138 -9.07 33.29 16.11
CA GLN A 138 -8.79 32.22 17.09
C GLN A 138 -7.79 31.17 16.59
N VAL A 139 -7.46 31.20 15.30
CA VAL A 139 -6.46 30.37 14.61
C VAL A 139 -5.51 31.28 13.81
N ARG A 140 -4.19 31.13 13.98
CA ARG A 140 -3.17 32.03 13.40
C ARG A 140 -1.84 31.33 13.14
N VAL A 141 -1.21 31.58 11.99
CA VAL A 141 0.18 31.14 11.71
C VAL A 141 1.16 31.90 12.63
N VAL A 142 2.04 31.15 13.27
CA VAL A 142 3.14 31.69 14.06
C VAL A 142 4.33 31.91 13.13
N ALA A 143 4.44 33.13 12.57
CA ALA A 143 5.46 33.47 11.58
C ALA A 143 6.90 33.24 12.06
N GLY A 144 7.20 33.48 13.35
CA GLY A 144 8.52 33.22 13.93
C GLY A 144 8.87 31.74 14.12
N LEU A 145 7.91 30.83 13.92
CA LEU A 145 8.05 29.37 13.97
C LEU A 145 7.66 28.73 12.63
N SER A 146 7.70 29.48 11.53
CA SER A 146 7.34 29.03 10.19
C SER A 146 8.39 29.46 9.18
N THR A 147 8.68 28.59 8.22
CA THR A 147 9.66 28.79 7.14
C THR A 147 9.28 30.00 6.28
N ALA A 148 10.26 30.87 5.97
CA ALA A 148 10.05 32.14 5.29
C ALA A 148 10.87 32.28 3.99
N GLY A 149 12.08 31.73 3.94
CA GLY A 149 12.83 31.59 2.69
C GLY A 149 12.17 30.57 1.75
N GLU A 150 12.39 30.70 0.44
CA GLU A 150 11.86 29.71 -0.53
C GLU A 150 12.69 28.42 -0.56
N ASP A 151 14.02 28.53 -0.41
CA ASP A 151 14.98 27.42 -0.43
C ASP A 151 15.19 26.76 0.95
N GLU A 152 14.51 27.25 1.99
CA GLU A 152 14.65 26.75 3.36
C GLU A 152 14.05 25.34 3.49
N ARG A 153 14.83 24.42 4.08
CA ARG A 153 14.49 23.01 4.30
C ARG A 153 14.96 22.56 5.69
N PRO A 154 14.15 21.81 6.48
CA PRO A 154 12.79 21.39 6.18
C PRO A 154 11.81 22.58 6.15
N CYS A 155 10.82 22.49 5.26
CA CYS A 155 9.72 23.44 5.21
C CYS A 155 8.75 23.13 6.36
N VAL A 156 8.57 24.11 7.24
CA VAL A 156 7.73 24.05 8.44
C VAL A 156 6.69 25.15 8.37
N VAL A 157 5.43 24.82 8.66
CA VAL A 157 4.42 25.82 9.05
C VAL A 157 3.90 25.49 10.43
N THR A 158 3.90 26.48 11.31
CA THR A 158 3.39 26.36 12.67
C THR A 158 2.24 27.32 12.85
N PHE A 159 1.11 26.86 13.40
CA PHE A 159 -0.02 27.69 13.76
C PHE A 159 -0.42 27.46 15.22
N VAL A 160 -0.98 28.49 15.84
CA VAL A 160 -1.63 28.42 17.14
C VAL A 160 -3.13 28.48 16.95
N ARG A 161 -3.86 27.73 17.78
CA ARG A 161 -5.31 27.86 17.93
C ARG A 161 -5.72 27.80 19.39
N ARG A 162 -6.89 28.32 19.72
CA ARG A 162 -7.52 28.05 21.02
C ARG A 162 -7.92 26.58 21.12
N LEU A 163 -7.91 26.07 22.36
CA LEU A 163 -8.30 24.71 22.72
C LEU A 163 -9.84 24.59 22.62
N GLY A 164 -10.55 25.28 23.51
CA GLY A 164 -11.96 25.60 23.34
C GLY A 164 -12.17 26.86 22.48
N LEU A 165 -13.03 26.74 21.46
CA LEU A 165 -13.44 27.82 20.56
C LEU A 165 -14.70 28.53 21.10
N GLU A 166 -14.78 29.84 20.94
CA GLU A 166 -15.87 30.65 21.56
C GLU A 166 -17.22 30.56 20.84
N ASP A 167 -17.23 30.10 19.58
CA ASP A 167 -18.43 29.76 18.83
C ASP A 167 -18.16 28.50 17.98
N ALA A 168 -18.16 27.32 18.62
CA ALA A 168 -17.97 26.05 17.93
C ALA A 168 -19.05 25.78 16.86
N SER A 169 -20.24 26.37 16.99
CA SER A 169 -21.31 26.32 15.98
C SER A 169 -20.92 27.02 14.67
N GLY A 170 -20.17 28.12 14.74
CA GLY A 170 -19.67 28.84 13.56
C GLY A 170 -18.65 28.05 12.72
N TYR A 171 -18.00 27.03 13.29
CA TYR A 171 -16.89 26.31 12.66
C TYR A 171 -17.31 25.20 11.69
N GLY A 172 -18.61 24.87 11.61
CA GLY A 172 -19.20 23.95 10.64
C GLY A 172 -18.88 22.46 10.82
N GLY A 173 -17.68 22.12 11.29
CA GLY A 173 -17.35 20.77 11.76
C GLY A 173 -18.14 20.39 13.01
N LYS A 174 -18.52 19.11 13.12
CA LYS A 174 -19.17 18.57 14.34
C LYS A 174 -18.20 18.46 15.52
N GLU A 175 -16.92 18.42 15.19
CA GLU A 175 -15.80 18.09 16.07
C GLU A 175 -14.87 19.31 16.24
N ALA A 176 -15.39 20.54 16.22
CA ALA A 176 -14.55 21.75 16.13
C ALA A 176 -13.64 22.02 17.34
N GLY A 177 -13.94 21.47 18.51
CA GLY A 177 -13.13 21.64 19.73
C GLY A 177 -11.88 20.77 19.77
N LEU A 178 -10.83 21.27 20.45
CA LEU A 178 -9.74 20.44 20.96
C LEU A 178 -9.79 20.40 22.48
N GLU A 179 -9.42 19.26 23.06
CA GLU A 179 -9.36 19.04 24.50
C GLU A 179 -7.99 18.47 24.87
N ARG A 180 -7.52 18.65 26.12
CA ARG A 180 -6.25 18.10 26.62
C ARG A 180 -6.37 16.60 26.93
N GLU A 181 -6.91 15.84 25.99
CA GLU A 181 -7.22 14.42 26.12
C GLU A 181 -6.52 13.57 25.05
N ALA A 182 -6.50 12.27 25.29
CA ALA A 182 -6.15 11.29 24.27
C ALA A 182 -7.25 11.19 23.18
N ASN A 183 -6.97 10.44 22.12
CA ASN A 183 -7.98 9.95 21.17
C ASN A 183 -8.77 11.01 20.41
N GLN A 184 -8.25 12.22 20.27
CA GLN A 184 -8.86 13.27 19.44
C GLN A 184 -8.73 12.85 17.96
N PRO A 185 -9.80 12.45 17.24
CA PRO A 185 -9.68 11.96 15.86
C PRO A 185 -9.28 13.09 14.92
N MET A 186 -8.35 12.80 14.01
CA MET A 186 -7.73 13.81 13.15
C MET A 186 -7.54 13.29 11.72
N ILE A 187 -7.88 14.11 10.73
CA ILE A 187 -7.57 13.88 9.31
C ILE A 187 -6.39 14.75 8.85
N TYR A 188 -5.71 14.29 7.81
CA TYR A 188 -4.65 15.04 7.14
C TYR A 188 -4.61 14.80 5.63
N ALA A 189 -4.09 15.77 4.89
CA ALA A 189 -3.86 15.71 3.46
C ALA A 189 -2.67 16.59 3.03
N TYR A 190 -2.11 16.33 1.85
CA TYR A 190 -1.10 17.17 1.21
C TYR A 190 -1.36 17.24 -0.31
N GLY A 191 -1.42 18.45 -0.85
CA GLY A 191 -1.47 18.72 -2.28
C GLY A 191 -0.09 19.07 -2.84
N ASP A 192 0.25 18.53 -4.00
CA ASP A 192 1.53 18.82 -4.68
C ASP A 192 1.56 20.20 -5.35
N THR A 193 0.40 20.73 -5.73
CA THR A 193 0.26 22.00 -6.43
C THR A 193 -0.11 23.12 -5.46
N ASN A 194 0.67 24.20 -5.47
CA ASN A 194 0.35 25.44 -4.77
C ASN A 194 -0.76 26.19 -5.54
N PRO A 195 -1.80 26.73 -4.89
CA PRO A 195 -2.84 27.51 -5.57
C PRO A 195 -2.31 28.82 -6.18
N GLY A 196 -1.21 29.37 -5.67
CA GLY A 196 -0.53 30.57 -6.18
C GLY A 196 -1.19 31.91 -5.79
N ASP A 197 -2.41 31.86 -5.24
CA ASP A 197 -3.19 33.00 -4.76
C ASP A 197 -3.21 33.00 -3.22
N PRO A 198 -2.96 34.13 -2.55
CA PRO A 198 -3.08 34.23 -1.09
C PRO A 198 -4.53 34.28 -0.57
N ALA A 199 -5.56 34.39 -1.44
CA ALA A 199 -6.96 34.43 -1.02
C ALA A 199 -7.41 33.12 -0.34
N GLN A 200 -8.04 33.24 0.83
CA GLN A 200 -8.34 32.07 1.66
C GLN A 200 -9.38 31.12 1.04
N ASP A 201 -10.24 31.61 0.15
CA ASP A 201 -11.28 30.86 -0.54
C ASP A 201 -10.85 30.19 -1.86
N THR A 202 -9.62 30.41 -2.36
CA THR A 202 -9.14 29.89 -3.65
C THR A 202 -9.36 28.37 -3.83
N ASP A 203 -9.72 27.96 -5.05
CA ASP A 203 -9.85 26.55 -5.43
C ASP A 203 -8.52 25.79 -5.34
N LEU A 204 -8.54 24.66 -4.65
CA LEU A 204 -7.37 23.80 -4.45
C LEU A 204 -7.41 22.62 -5.43
N LYS A 205 -6.24 22.18 -5.93
CA LYS A 205 -6.19 20.87 -6.59
C LYS A 205 -6.31 19.75 -5.56
N GLN A 206 -7.05 18.70 -5.90
CA GLN A 206 -7.20 17.52 -5.05
C GLN A 206 -5.84 16.87 -4.75
N HIS A 207 -5.62 16.52 -3.48
CA HIS A 207 -4.45 15.76 -3.02
C HIS A 207 -4.39 14.36 -3.65
N ALA A 208 -3.19 13.75 -3.64
CA ALA A 208 -3.07 12.33 -3.99
C ALA A 208 -3.74 11.43 -2.91
N LEU A 209 -4.27 10.27 -3.31
CA LEU A 209 -4.97 9.34 -2.41
C LEU A 209 -4.05 8.59 -1.42
N ASP A 210 -2.74 8.74 -1.56
CA ASP A 210 -1.70 8.26 -0.64
C ASP A 210 -0.99 9.38 0.13
N ALA A 211 -1.27 10.65 -0.20
CA ALA A 211 -0.86 11.83 0.55
C ALA A 211 -1.92 12.29 1.57
N MET A 212 -2.81 11.38 1.99
CA MET A 212 -3.91 11.65 2.93
C MET A 212 -4.07 10.53 3.97
N GLY A 213 -4.72 10.83 5.10
CA GLY A 213 -5.10 9.81 6.07
C GLY A 213 -6.00 10.32 7.19
N GLY A 214 -6.34 9.39 8.08
CA GLY A 214 -6.96 9.65 9.37
C GLY A 214 -6.17 8.94 10.48
N THR A 215 -6.15 9.52 11.66
CA THR A 215 -5.43 9.03 12.84
C THR A 215 -6.08 9.60 14.12
N TYR A 216 -5.42 9.42 15.27
CA TYR A 216 -5.84 9.95 16.56
C TYR A 216 -4.66 10.68 17.19
N LEU A 217 -4.93 11.82 17.81
CA LEU A 217 -3.93 12.64 18.51
C LEU A 217 -4.12 12.51 20.03
N ASP A 218 -3.01 12.51 20.76
CA ASP A 218 -3.00 12.63 22.21
C ASP A 218 -2.46 13.99 22.64
N LEU A 219 -3.33 14.83 23.22
CA LEU A 219 -2.99 16.13 23.80
C LEU A 219 -2.84 16.08 25.32
N SER A 220 -2.97 14.90 25.94
CA SER A 220 -2.77 14.65 27.37
C SER A 220 -1.38 14.11 27.72
N ALA A 221 -0.71 13.45 26.77
CA ALA A 221 0.59 12.82 26.96
C ALA A 221 1.70 13.79 27.41
N GLU A 222 2.60 13.30 28.28
CA GLU A 222 3.80 14.03 28.69
C GLU A 222 4.71 14.33 27.48
N PHE A 223 5.12 15.58 27.32
CA PHE A 223 5.98 16.03 26.21
C PHE A 223 7.22 16.78 26.71
N SER A 224 8.30 16.75 25.93
CA SER A 224 9.62 17.29 26.30
C SER A 224 10.44 17.66 25.06
N ALA A 225 11.56 18.36 25.26
CA ALA A 225 12.54 18.65 24.20
C ALA A 225 12.95 17.38 23.41
N ASP A 226 13.21 16.28 24.11
CA ASP A 226 13.67 15.00 23.55
C ASP A 226 12.54 14.14 22.95
N SER A 227 11.28 14.59 22.95
CA SER A 227 10.14 13.81 22.46
C SER A 227 10.22 13.57 20.95
N ALA A 228 10.49 12.31 20.58
CA ALA A 228 10.62 11.89 19.18
C ALA A 228 9.26 11.54 18.53
N PRO A 229 9.07 11.80 17.22
CA PRO A 229 7.88 11.37 16.49
C PRO A 229 7.63 9.85 16.51
N ILE A 230 6.35 9.47 16.65
CA ILE A 230 5.88 8.07 16.61
C ILE A 230 5.05 7.77 15.36
N GLU A 231 4.73 6.49 15.12
CA GLU A 231 3.83 6.07 14.04
C GLU A 231 2.37 6.46 14.39
N PRO A 232 1.60 7.09 13.48
CA PRO A 232 0.24 7.54 13.76
C PRO A 232 -0.71 6.39 14.14
N PRO A 233 -1.43 6.46 15.27
CA PRO A 233 -2.36 5.41 15.67
C PRO A 233 -3.53 5.28 14.69
N LEU A 234 -3.83 4.05 14.27
CA LEU A 234 -4.89 3.73 13.29
C LEU A 234 -6.24 3.36 13.94
N SER A 235 -6.34 3.55 15.24
CA SER A 235 -7.50 3.33 16.11
C SER A 235 -7.29 4.18 17.37
N PRO A 236 -8.33 4.42 18.19
CA PRO A 236 -8.13 4.96 19.53
C PRO A 236 -7.08 4.12 20.28
N ILE A 237 -6.27 4.81 21.07
CA ILE A 237 -5.37 4.25 22.07
C ILE A 237 -6.23 3.88 23.27
N ASP A 238 -6.15 2.62 23.72
CA ASP A 238 -6.77 2.22 24.98
C ASP A 238 -6.02 2.92 26.14
N VAL A 239 -6.59 4.02 26.66
CA VAL A 239 -6.08 4.71 27.84
C VAL A 239 -6.45 3.89 29.08
N GLU A 240 -5.78 2.75 29.24
CA GLU A 240 -5.71 2.10 30.56
C GLU A 240 -5.22 3.15 31.56
N SER A 241 -5.96 3.33 32.66
CA SER A 241 -5.69 4.35 33.70
C SER A 241 -4.42 4.03 34.48
N SER A 242 -3.29 4.16 33.80
CA SER A 242 -1.97 3.70 34.20
C SER A 242 -1.31 4.73 35.11
N SER A 243 -1.69 4.70 36.39
CA SER A 243 -0.96 5.30 37.51
C SER A 243 0.43 4.67 37.75
N GLY A 244 1.02 4.03 36.73
CA GLY A 244 2.26 3.28 36.75
C GLY A 244 3.30 3.93 35.82
N ALA A 245 4.01 4.93 36.36
CA ALA A 245 5.03 5.71 35.64
C ALA A 245 5.95 4.84 34.77
N THR A 246 5.99 5.15 33.48
CA THR A 246 6.87 4.55 32.46
C THR A 246 8.32 4.93 32.73
N LYS A 247 8.97 4.19 33.64
CA LYS A 247 10.39 4.36 33.96
C LYS A 247 11.25 4.27 32.71
N SER A 248 11.66 5.43 32.20
CA SER A 248 12.67 5.56 31.16
C SER A 248 13.93 4.79 31.56
N ALA A 249 14.57 4.13 30.60
CA ALA A 249 15.69 3.23 30.82
C ALA A 249 17.00 4.02 31.04
N GLY A 250 17.10 4.67 32.20
CA GLY A 250 18.25 5.47 32.59
C GLY A 250 19.57 4.71 32.50
N SER A 251 20.54 5.28 31.78
CA SER A 251 21.91 4.77 31.69
C SER A 251 22.61 4.88 33.04
N SER A 252 23.36 3.85 33.41
CA SER A 252 24.09 3.78 34.68
C SER A 252 25.38 4.61 34.64
N GLY A 253 25.49 5.61 35.52
CA GLY A 253 26.75 6.30 35.84
C GLY A 253 26.71 6.89 37.25
N SER A 254 27.76 6.67 38.04
CA SER A 254 27.90 7.24 39.39
C SER A 254 28.40 8.71 39.31
N THR A 255 28.44 9.54 40.36
CA THR A 255 28.85 9.24 41.75
C THR A 255 28.38 10.34 42.74
N SER A 256 28.56 10.06 44.04
CA SER A 256 28.42 10.92 45.24
C SER A 256 28.96 12.37 45.09
N ALA A 257 28.63 13.36 45.94
CA ALA A 257 28.33 13.31 47.39
C ALA A 257 27.50 14.54 47.87
N PRO A 258 27.07 14.64 49.15
CA PRO A 258 26.09 15.65 49.60
C PRO A 258 26.69 16.95 50.18
N SER A 259 25.88 18.00 50.20
CA SER A 259 26.03 19.20 51.06
C SER A 259 24.66 19.61 51.63
N ARG A 260 24.64 20.52 52.61
CA ARG A 260 23.51 20.72 53.56
C ARG A 260 23.39 22.19 53.98
N THR A 261 22.22 22.53 54.56
CA THR A 261 22.00 23.60 55.56
C THR A 261 21.60 24.98 55.00
N GLU A 262 20.46 25.49 55.52
CA GLU A 262 19.98 26.89 55.71
C GLU A 262 20.34 28.01 54.68
N GLY A 263 19.49 29.02 54.41
CA GLY A 263 18.16 29.35 54.94
C GLY A 263 17.80 30.83 54.68
N THR A 264 16.72 31.29 55.34
CA THR A 264 16.30 32.69 55.66
C THR A 264 14.99 33.14 55.02
N ALA A 265 14.19 33.90 55.77
CA ALA A 265 12.83 34.32 55.41
C ALA A 265 12.65 35.86 55.41
N ALA A 266 11.74 36.34 54.55
CA ALA A 266 11.00 37.60 54.66
C ALA A 266 9.64 37.41 53.94
N THR A 267 8.42 37.70 54.42
CA THR A 267 7.85 38.52 55.52
C THR A 267 7.32 39.90 55.08
N SER A 268 6.00 40.13 55.28
CA SER A 268 5.22 41.40 55.14
C SER A 268 5.12 41.97 53.70
N THR A 269 4.09 42.75 53.30
CA THR A 269 2.97 43.48 53.99
C THR A 269 1.77 43.53 53.00
N THR A 270 0.48 43.32 53.33
CA THR A 270 -0.53 44.28 53.88
C THR A 270 -0.47 45.71 53.27
N SER A 271 -1.55 46.40 52.83
CA SER A 271 -3.01 46.32 53.10
C SER A 271 -3.91 46.89 51.95
N PRO A 272 -5.23 46.64 51.94
CA PRO A 272 -6.30 47.36 51.18
C PRO A 272 -6.82 48.62 51.96
N PRO A 273 -7.99 49.30 51.72
CA PRO A 273 -9.19 49.00 50.90
C PRO A 273 -9.91 50.23 50.23
N GLU A 274 -11.25 50.17 50.12
CA GLU A 274 -12.27 51.15 49.63
C GLU A 274 -12.57 51.17 48.11
N GLY A 275 -13.83 51.23 47.64
CA GLY A 275 -15.13 51.34 48.34
C GLY A 275 -16.39 50.97 47.49
N ALA A 276 -17.57 51.22 48.07
CA ALA A 276 -18.94 50.79 47.69
C ALA A 276 -19.50 51.33 46.33
N SER A 277 -20.73 51.05 45.84
CA SER A 277 -21.97 50.53 46.49
C SER A 277 -23.02 49.95 45.52
N GLU A 278 -23.86 49.02 46.02
CA GLU A 278 -25.33 48.80 45.78
C GLU A 278 -25.91 48.68 44.32
N THR A 279 -27.09 48.10 44.06
CA THR A 279 -28.29 47.83 44.90
C THR A 279 -29.06 46.54 44.46
N SER A 280 -30.04 46.12 45.29
CA SER A 280 -31.11 45.09 45.10
C SER A 280 -31.79 45.02 43.71
N GLY A 281 -32.52 43.97 43.29
CA GLY A 281 -33.08 42.75 43.92
C GLY A 281 -34.08 42.08 42.93
N ALA A 282 -35.00 41.14 43.24
CA ALA A 282 -35.31 40.38 44.46
C ALA A 282 -36.19 39.12 44.14
N ALA A 283 -36.19 38.13 45.05
CA ALA A 283 -37.21 37.11 45.37
C ALA A 283 -38.06 36.36 44.29
N SER A 284 -38.10 35.02 44.40
CA SER A 284 -39.32 34.19 44.22
C SER A 284 -39.20 32.86 45.00
N SER A 285 -40.32 32.25 45.41
CA SER A 285 -40.43 31.30 46.54
C SER A 285 -41.15 29.97 46.23
N GLY A 286 -40.82 28.90 46.98
CA GLY A 286 -41.53 27.59 47.06
C GLY A 286 -40.55 26.42 47.22
N ALA A 287 -40.62 25.45 48.16
CA ALA A 287 -41.73 24.80 48.88
C ALA A 287 -42.68 24.03 47.93
N THR A 288 -43.04 22.74 48.09
CA THR A 288 -43.03 21.77 49.23
C THR A 288 -42.80 20.33 48.68
N ASP A 289 -42.06 19.42 49.34
CA ASP A 289 -42.47 18.39 50.34
C ASP A 289 -43.17 17.10 49.78
N SER A 290 -43.10 15.99 50.53
CA SER A 290 -43.60 14.62 50.26
C SER A 290 -42.85 13.79 49.18
N GLY A 291 -42.77 12.45 49.26
CA GLY A 291 -43.17 11.53 50.35
C GLY A 291 -43.71 10.17 49.86
N GLY A 292 -43.00 9.06 50.14
CA GLY A 292 -43.44 7.68 49.83
C GLY A 292 -43.06 7.17 48.43
N THR A 293 -43.16 5.87 48.10
CA THR A 293 -43.55 4.68 48.90
C THR A 293 -42.82 3.44 48.36
N ALA A 294 -42.40 2.51 49.22
CA ALA A 294 -41.80 1.24 48.80
C ALA A 294 -42.87 0.17 48.48
N GLY A 295 -42.65 -0.61 47.41
CA GLY A 295 -43.53 -1.73 47.02
C GLY A 295 -42.75 -2.86 46.34
N PRO A 296 -42.83 -4.13 46.81
CA PRO A 296 -42.12 -5.24 46.20
C PRO A 296 -42.90 -5.82 45.00
N SER A 297 -42.21 -6.24 43.94
CA SER A 297 -42.83 -6.88 42.77
C SER A 297 -42.08 -8.13 42.32
N ALA A 298 -42.77 -9.26 42.49
CA ALA A 298 -42.60 -10.59 41.90
C ALA A 298 -41.30 -10.89 41.10
N SER A 299 -40.51 -11.82 41.63
CA SER A 299 -39.52 -12.57 40.86
C SER A 299 -40.18 -13.51 39.85
N SER A 300 -40.14 -13.18 38.55
CA SER A 300 -40.51 -14.10 37.46
C SER A 300 -39.26 -14.75 36.86
N SER A 301 -39.16 -16.08 36.95
CA SER A 301 -38.03 -16.87 36.45
C SER A 301 -38.14 -17.13 34.94
N THR A 302 -38.02 -16.07 34.13
CA THR A 302 -37.97 -16.19 32.68
C THR A 302 -36.68 -16.89 32.25
N ILE A 303 -36.81 -18.09 31.68
CA ILE A 303 -35.69 -18.86 31.14
C ILE A 303 -35.28 -18.23 29.80
N SER A 304 -34.33 -17.30 29.84
CA SER A 304 -33.75 -16.67 28.66
C SER A 304 -32.99 -17.70 27.81
N SER A 305 -33.70 -18.32 26.86
CA SER A 305 -33.10 -19.13 25.80
C SER A 305 -32.17 -18.26 24.97
N ALA A 306 -30.86 -18.48 25.11
CA ALA A 306 -29.83 -17.72 24.42
C ALA A 306 -29.84 -18.01 22.91
N SER A 307 -30.71 -17.32 22.18
CA SER A 307 -30.68 -17.20 20.74
C SER A 307 -29.43 -16.41 20.33
N THR A 308 -28.32 -17.13 20.14
CA THR A 308 -27.04 -16.57 19.69
C THR A 308 -27.18 -16.07 18.24
N SER A 309 -27.77 -14.89 18.09
CA SER A 309 -27.89 -14.13 16.85
C SER A 309 -26.51 -13.60 16.47
N SER A 310 -25.67 -14.50 15.94
CA SER A 310 -24.34 -14.17 15.43
C SER A 310 -24.45 -13.27 14.20
N SER A 311 -24.61 -11.98 14.43
CA SER A 311 -24.50 -10.94 13.42
C SER A 311 -23.13 -11.07 12.75
N SER A 312 -23.14 -11.48 11.48
CA SER A 312 -21.94 -11.76 10.72
C SER A 312 -21.23 -10.46 10.35
N SER A 313 -20.47 -9.91 11.31
CA SER A 313 -19.70 -8.68 11.14
C SER A 313 -18.84 -8.77 9.88
N SER A 314 -19.11 -7.92 8.90
CA SER A 314 -18.36 -7.85 7.64
C SER A 314 -16.85 -7.77 7.92
N PRO A 315 -16.01 -8.59 7.25
CA PRO A 315 -14.59 -8.66 7.56
C PRO A 315 -13.93 -7.31 7.31
N SER A 316 -13.25 -6.79 8.33
CA SER A 316 -12.61 -5.47 8.25
C SER A 316 -11.53 -5.43 7.17
N HIS A 317 -11.31 -4.25 6.60
CA HIS A 317 -10.24 -4.00 5.62
C HIS A 317 -8.87 -4.53 6.08
N LYS A 318 -8.54 -4.34 7.37
CA LYS A 318 -7.31 -4.84 8.02
C LYS A 318 -7.20 -6.36 7.93
N THR A 319 -8.29 -7.09 8.18
CA THR A 319 -8.34 -8.57 8.07
C THR A 319 -8.18 -9.04 6.62
N LEU A 320 -8.87 -8.39 5.67
CA LEU A 320 -8.78 -8.74 4.24
C LEU A 320 -7.37 -8.52 3.66
N ILE A 321 -6.73 -7.39 3.99
CA ILE A 321 -5.34 -7.11 3.59
C ILE A 321 -4.35 -8.08 4.26
N THR A 322 -4.55 -8.43 5.53
CA THR A 322 -3.70 -9.42 6.21
C THR A 322 -3.83 -10.80 5.55
N ALA A 323 -5.04 -11.23 5.20
CA ALA A 323 -5.27 -12.47 4.47
C ALA A 323 -4.64 -12.46 3.07
N HIS A 324 -4.77 -11.35 2.32
CA HIS A 324 -4.09 -11.16 1.04
C HIS A 324 -2.57 -11.35 1.17
N GLY A 325 -1.94 -10.67 2.14
CA GLY A 325 -0.49 -10.75 2.36
C GLY A 325 0.00 -12.17 2.70
N ILE A 326 -0.78 -12.92 3.50
CA ILE A 326 -0.49 -14.33 3.83
C ILE A 326 -0.59 -15.21 2.58
N CYS A 327 -1.67 -15.09 1.79
CA CYS A 327 -1.86 -15.89 0.58
C CYS A 327 -0.80 -15.57 -0.50
N ALA A 328 -0.55 -14.29 -0.76
CA ALA A 328 0.47 -13.86 -1.74
C ALA A 328 1.88 -14.26 -1.30
N GLY A 329 2.23 -14.07 -0.01
CA GLY A 329 3.50 -14.48 0.56
C GLY A 329 3.74 -15.98 0.45
N ALA A 330 2.76 -16.81 0.82
CA ALA A 330 2.87 -18.26 0.72
C ALA A 330 2.97 -18.75 -0.75
N ALA A 331 2.21 -18.15 -1.67
CA ALA A 331 2.29 -18.45 -3.10
C ALA A 331 3.70 -18.15 -3.66
N TRP A 332 4.23 -16.94 -3.43
CA TRP A 332 5.38 -16.44 -4.17
C TRP A 332 6.72 -16.56 -3.44
N ALA A 333 6.76 -16.49 -2.11
CA ALA A 333 8.00 -16.67 -1.34
C ALA A 333 8.31 -18.14 -1.01
N PHE A 334 7.39 -19.08 -1.29
CA PHE A 334 7.56 -20.51 -1.00
C PHE A 334 7.09 -21.45 -2.13
N PHE A 335 5.80 -21.43 -2.50
CA PHE A 335 5.24 -22.45 -3.41
C PHE A 335 5.72 -22.33 -4.87
N ALA A 336 5.79 -21.12 -5.45
CA ALA A 336 6.31 -20.92 -6.80
C ALA A 336 7.81 -21.27 -6.94
N PRO A 337 8.72 -20.83 -6.01
CA PRO A 337 10.10 -21.30 -5.95
C PRO A 337 10.22 -22.84 -5.88
N LEU A 338 9.43 -23.49 -5.02
CA LEU A 338 9.43 -24.94 -4.86
C LEU A 338 8.98 -25.66 -6.14
N GLY A 339 7.93 -25.16 -6.79
CA GLY A 339 7.48 -25.63 -8.11
C GLY A 339 8.57 -25.52 -9.18
N ALA A 340 9.29 -24.40 -9.23
CA ALA A 340 10.42 -24.21 -10.15
C ALA A 340 11.61 -25.15 -9.85
N LEU A 341 11.86 -25.47 -8.57
CA LEU A 341 12.85 -26.45 -8.16
C LEU A 341 12.47 -27.89 -8.56
N TYR A 342 11.20 -28.29 -8.48
CA TYR A 342 10.74 -29.59 -9.00
C TYR A 342 11.02 -29.74 -10.51
N ALA A 343 10.75 -28.71 -11.32
CA ALA A 343 11.09 -28.71 -12.75
C ALA A 343 12.61 -28.67 -13.03
N ARG A 344 13.41 -28.12 -12.09
CA ARG A 344 14.87 -28.07 -12.19
C ARG A 344 15.50 -29.42 -11.91
N LEU A 345 15.13 -30.04 -10.78
CA LEU A 345 15.66 -31.32 -10.29
C LEU A 345 15.08 -32.54 -11.06
N GLY A 346 13.83 -32.43 -11.54
CA GLY A 346 13.17 -33.40 -12.42
C GLY A 346 13.79 -33.57 -13.82
N ARG A 347 14.99 -33.05 -14.05
CA ARG A 347 15.79 -33.29 -15.27
C ARG A 347 16.76 -34.47 -15.13
N GLY A 348 16.88 -35.06 -13.93
CA GLY A 348 17.61 -36.30 -13.66
C GLY A 348 16.71 -37.54 -13.64
N PRO A 349 17.19 -38.69 -13.10
CA PRO A 349 16.40 -39.93 -13.05
C PRO A 349 15.08 -39.81 -12.27
N LEU A 350 15.00 -38.88 -11.31
CA LEU A 350 13.80 -38.54 -10.55
C LEU A 350 12.70 -37.85 -11.39
N GLY A 351 12.96 -37.54 -12.66
CA GLY A 351 12.03 -36.80 -13.53
C GLY A 351 10.67 -37.44 -13.72
N ARG A 352 10.56 -38.78 -13.64
CA ARG A 352 9.27 -39.49 -13.69
C ARG A 352 8.31 -39.10 -12.56
N VAL A 353 8.82 -38.66 -11.41
CA VAL A 353 8.05 -38.28 -10.22
C VAL A 353 8.00 -36.76 -10.03
N LEU A 354 9.15 -36.10 -10.14
CA LEU A 354 9.24 -34.65 -9.92
C LEU A 354 8.55 -33.83 -11.01
N PHE A 355 8.43 -34.35 -12.24
CA PHE A 355 7.78 -33.59 -13.31
C PHE A 355 6.24 -33.51 -13.16
N PRO A 356 5.51 -34.60 -12.88
CA PRO A 356 4.11 -34.50 -12.47
C PRO A 356 3.88 -33.63 -11.22
N LEU A 357 4.81 -33.64 -10.25
CA LEU A 357 4.72 -32.78 -9.07
C LEU A 357 4.87 -31.29 -9.41
N HIS A 358 5.77 -30.91 -10.32
CA HIS A 358 5.85 -29.53 -10.81
C HIS A 358 4.53 -29.04 -11.39
N PHE A 359 3.92 -29.81 -12.31
CA PHE A 359 2.64 -29.45 -12.92
C PHE A 359 1.53 -29.30 -11.88
N LYS A 360 1.42 -30.27 -10.95
CA LYS A 360 0.41 -30.21 -9.87
C LYS A 360 0.64 -29.02 -8.93
N GLN A 361 1.90 -28.73 -8.58
CA GLN A 361 2.27 -27.65 -7.67
C GLN A 361 1.89 -26.27 -8.22
N GLN A 362 2.10 -26.01 -9.52
CA GLN A 362 1.68 -24.74 -10.10
C GLN A 362 0.16 -24.69 -10.27
N GLY A 363 -0.42 -25.63 -11.03
CA GLY A 363 -1.83 -25.57 -11.43
C GLY A 363 -2.86 -25.74 -10.30
N PHE A 364 -2.53 -26.48 -9.23
CA PHE A 364 -3.47 -26.72 -8.11
C PHE A 364 -3.07 -26.05 -6.78
N VAL A 365 -1.91 -25.39 -6.68
CA VAL A 365 -1.50 -24.68 -5.46
C VAL A 365 -1.12 -23.23 -5.75
N THR A 366 -0.07 -22.98 -6.53
CA THR A 366 0.44 -21.62 -6.76
C THR A 366 -0.58 -20.73 -7.46
N THR A 367 -1.18 -21.21 -8.55
CA THR A 367 -2.11 -20.40 -9.36
C THR A 367 -3.44 -20.15 -8.62
N PRO A 368 -4.12 -21.15 -8.03
CA PRO A 368 -5.32 -20.90 -7.22
C PRO A 368 -5.07 -19.98 -6.01
N LEU A 369 -3.95 -20.15 -5.29
CA LEU A 369 -3.63 -19.30 -4.12
C LEU A 369 -3.33 -17.85 -4.53
N THR A 370 -2.74 -17.65 -5.72
CA THR A 370 -2.55 -16.31 -6.30
C THR A 370 -3.88 -15.67 -6.67
N LEU A 371 -4.81 -16.40 -7.27
CA LEU A 371 -6.16 -15.90 -7.60
C LEU A 371 -6.97 -15.54 -6.34
N VAL A 372 -6.87 -16.36 -5.28
CA VAL A 372 -7.46 -16.03 -3.96
C VAL A 372 -6.86 -14.75 -3.38
N ALA A 373 -5.53 -14.58 -3.46
CA ALA A 373 -4.89 -13.34 -3.00
C ALA A 373 -5.37 -12.11 -3.77
N VAL A 374 -5.51 -12.20 -5.10
CA VAL A 374 -6.06 -11.10 -5.93
C VAL A 374 -7.51 -10.80 -5.56
N GLY A 375 -8.35 -11.81 -5.38
CA GLY A 375 -9.74 -11.64 -4.94
C GLY A 375 -9.86 -10.93 -3.59
N LEU A 376 -9.00 -11.28 -2.62
CA LEU A 376 -8.94 -10.61 -1.32
C LEU A 376 -8.52 -9.14 -1.43
N ALA A 377 -7.56 -8.80 -2.30
CA ALA A 377 -7.16 -7.41 -2.54
C ALA A 377 -8.28 -6.59 -3.20
N LEU A 378 -8.96 -7.16 -4.21
CA LEU A 378 -10.11 -6.50 -4.86
C LEU A 378 -11.27 -6.28 -3.89
N TRP A 379 -11.56 -7.27 -3.02
CA TRP A 379 -12.57 -7.13 -1.98
C TRP A 379 -12.18 -6.08 -0.94
N ALA A 380 -10.93 -6.04 -0.49
CA ALA A 380 -10.44 -5.00 0.41
C ALA A 380 -10.62 -3.59 -0.19
N VAL A 381 -10.28 -3.38 -1.47
CA VAL A 381 -10.49 -2.10 -2.15
C VAL A 381 -11.97 -1.72 -2.21
N LYS A 382 -12.88 -2.67 -2.44
CA LYS A 382 -14.33 -2.44 -2.39
C LYS A 382 -14.80 -2.07 -0.97
N VAL A 383 -14.31 -2.74 0.07
CA VAL A 383 -14.65 -2.44 1.48
C VAL A 383 -14.10 -1.09 1.93
N LYS A 384 -13.00 -0.62 1.35
CA LYS A 384 -12.44 0.74 1.61
C LYS A 384 -13.17 1.86 0.86
N GLY A 385 -14.33 1.60 0.23
CA GLY A 385 -15.09 2.59 -0.55
C GLY A 385 -14.56 2.88 -1.96
N GLY A 386 -13.52 2.16 -2.42
CA GLY A 386 -12.84 2.41 -3.68
C GLY A 386 -11.67 3.41 -3.56
N GLY A 387 -10.56 3.11 -4.23
CA GLY A 387 -9.34 3.93 -4.19
C GLY A 387 -8.56 3.86 -5.50
N GLY A 388 -8.64 4.93 -6.29
CA GLY A 388 -8.22 4.99 -7.69
C GLY A 388 -6.79 5.46 -7.96
N LEU A 389 -5.76 4.87 -7.35
CA LEU A 389 -4.36 5.08 -7.79
C LEU A 389 -3.64 3.75 -8.12
N SER A 390 -2.62 3.81 -8.98
CA SER A 390 -1.87 2.65 -9.49
C SER A 390 -0.43 2.61 -8.96
N TYR A 391 -0.29 2.39 -7.65
CA TYR A 391 1.01 2.26 -6.98
C TYR A 391 1.79 1.01 -7.46
N PRO A 392 3.13 0.98 -7.41
CA PRO A 392 3.95 -0.05 -8.06
C PRO A 392 3.56 -1.50 -7.74
N HIS A 393 3.28 -1.83 -6.48
CA HIS A 393 2.82 -3.17 -6.08
C HIS A 393 1.48 -3.57 -6.74
N LYS A 394 0.54 -2.63 -6.94
CA LYS A 394 -0.72 -2.91 -7.66
C LYS A 394 -0.45 -3.18 -9.14
N THR A 395 0.35 -2.34 -9.78
CA THR A 395 0.71 -2.47 -11.21
C THR A 395 1.48 -3.77 -11.48
N VAL A 396 2.58 -4.00 -10.75
CA VAL A 396 3.41 -5.21 -10.85
C VAL A 396 2.62 -6.47 -10.50
N GLY A 397 1.71 -6.39 -9.51
CA GLY A 397 0.80 -7.49 -9.15
C GLY A 397 -0.09 -7.94 -10.30
N PHE A 398 -0.77 -7.02 -10.99
CA PHE A 398 -1.60 -7.37 -12.16
C PHE A 398 -0.76 -7.90 -13.33
N CYS A 399 0.41 -7.29 -13.61
CA CYS A 399 1.33 -7.81 -14.63
C CYS A 399 1.81 -9.23 -14.31
N LEU A 400 2.14 -9.52 -13.06
CA LEU A 400 2.56 -10.85 -12.58
C LEU A 400 1.44 -11.89 -12.71
N VAL A 401 0.17 -11.53 -12.48
CA VAL A 401 -0.98 -12.41 -12.69
C VAL A 401 -1.19 -12.73 -14.17
N ALA A 402 -1.12 -11.72 -15.05
CA ALA A 402 -1.22 -11.93 -16.49
C ALA A 402 -0.07 -12.81 -17.03
N LEU A 403 1.16 -12.56 -16.57
CA LEU A 403 2.34 -13.36 -16.92
C LEU A 403 2.28 -14.79 -16.37
N LEU A 404 1.70 -15.01 -15.17
CA LEU A 404 1.46 -16.35 -14.63
C LEU A 404 0.51 -17.16 -15.53
N ILE A 405 -0.62 -16.57 -15.94
CA ILE A 405 -1.58 -17.22 -16.86
C ILE A 405 -0.90 -17.56 -18.19
N ALA A 406 -0.13 -16.63 -18.76
CA ALA A 406 0.65 -16.86 -19.97
C ALA A 406 1.69 -17.98 -19.80
N GLN A 407 2.35 -18.07 -18.64
CA GLN A 407 3.34 -19.09 -18.31
C GLN A 407 2.73 -20.49 -18.16
N ASP A 408 1.55 -20.61 -17.53
CA ASP A 408 0.84 -21.88 -17.38
C ASP A 408 0.34 -22.39 -18.74
N LEU A 409 -0.23 -21.52 -19.57
CA LEU A 409 -0.64 -21.85 -20.95
C LEU A 409 0.57 -22.25 -21.83
N LEU A 410 1.67 -21.50 -21.77
CA LEU A 410 2.92 -21.81 -22.46
C LEU A 410 3.52 -23.13 -21.99
N GLY A 411 3.40 -23.45 -20.70
CA GLY A 411 3.77 -24.75 -20.13
C GLY A 411 2.93 -25.88 -20.73
N LEU A 412 1.60 -25.77 -20.66
CA LEU A 412 0.68 -26.76 -21.21
C LEU A 412 0.94 -27.02 -22.70
N TRP A 413 1.13 -25.96 -23.51
CA TRP A 413 1.49 -26.07 -24.92
C TRP A 413 2.85 -26.76 -25.13
N ALA A 414 3.87 -26.44 -24.32
CA ALA A 414 5.17 -27.10 -24.34
C ALA A 414 5.13 -28.59 -23.95
N HIS A 415 4.07 -29.03 -23.24
CA HIS A 415 3.82 -30.44 -22.95
C HIS A 415 3.03 -31.15 -24.05
N LEU A 416 1.92 -30.57 -24.51
CA LEU A 416 1.10 -31.14 -25.58
C LEU A 416 1.91 -31.31 -26.88
N SER A 417 2.73 -30.32 -27.25
CA SER A 417 3.61 -30.39 -28.43
C SER A 417 4.65 -31.52 -28.34
N ARG A 418 5.18 -31.84 -27.16
CA ARG A 418 6.07 -33.02 -26.98
C ARG A 418 5.31 -34.34 -26.95
N ALA A 419 4.12 -34.38 -26.34
CA ALA A 419 3.27 -35.56 -26.32
C ALA A 419 2.83 -35.96 -27.73
N ALA A 420 2.53 -34.98 -28.59
CA ALA A 420 2.28 -35.19 -30.02
C ALA A 420 3.54 -35.76 -30.73
N ALA A 421 4.69 -35.10 -30.58
CA ALA A 421 5.93 -35.55 -31.23
C ALA A 421 6.33 -36.99 -30.86
N MET A 422 6.11 -37.43 -29.61
CA MET A 422 6.37 -38.82 -29.19
C MET A 422 5.35 -39.85 -29.72
N ARG A 423 4.19 -39.42 -30.23
CA ARG A 423 3.20 -40.30 -30.88
C ARG A 423 3.43 -40.45 -32.39
N SER A 424 4.23 -39.57 -32.99
CA SER A 424 4.42 -39.50 -34.45
C SER A 424 5.54 -40.38 -35.01
N GLU A 425 6.24 -41.18 -34.18
CA GLU A 425 7.29 -42.12 -34.59
C GLU A 425 6.70 -43.54 -34.80
N PRO A 426 6.45 -44.00 -36.05
CA PRO A 426 5.71 -45.25 -36.29
C PRO A 426 6.66 -46.39 -36.64
N GLY A 427 6.87 -47.32 -35.70
CA GLY A 427 7.49 -48.64 -35.96
C GLY A 427 9.01 -48.73 -35.77
N GLY A 428 9.68 -47.68 -35.29
CA GLY A 428 11.10 -47.73 -34.93
C GLY A 428 11.33 -48.39 -33.56
N GLY A 429 11.54 -49.71 -33.52
CA GLY A 429 11.75 -50.49 -32.27
C GLY A 429 13.06 -50.24 -31.51
N GLY A 430 13.66 -49.05 -31.63
CA GLY A 430 14.86 -48.65 -30.89
C GLY A 430 14.53 -47.81 -29.64
N PRO A 431 15.50 -47.59 -28.73
CA PRO A 431 15.33 -46.68 -27.60
C PRO A 431 15.23 -45.22 -28.11
N ALA A 432 13.99 -44.73 -28.23
CA ALA A 432 13.71 -43.41 -28.78
C ALA A 432 14.45 -42.29 -28.02
N THR A 433 15.43 -41.66 -28.67
CA THR A 433 16.10 -40.48 -28.13
C THR A 433 15.09 -39.33 -28.06
N PRO A 434 14.88 -38.70 -26.88
CA PRO A 434 13.86 -37.66 -26.75
C PRO A 434 14.19 -36.47 -27.67
N PRO A 435 13.19 -35.90 -28.37
CA PRO A 435 13.45 -34.83 -29.34
C PRO A 435 14.07 -33.59 -28.69
N PRO A 436 14.89 -32.83 -29.43
CA PRO A 436 15.51 -31.62 -28.93
C PRO A 436 14.45 -30.61 -28.47
N ARG A 437 14.79 -29.78 -27.47
CA ARG A 437 13.85 -28.78 -26.94
C ARG A 437 13.60 -27.69 -27.99
N GLY A 438 12.37 -27.63 -28.50
CA GLY A 438 11.87 -26.49 -29.27
C GLY A 438 11.86 -25.19 -28.44
N VAL A 439 11.73 -24.06 -29.13
CA VAL A 439 11.87 -22.70 -28.57
C VAL A 439 10.89 -22.44 -27.41
N GLN A 440 9.65 -22.92 -27.49
CA GLN A 440 8.67 -22.82 -26.41
C GLN A 440 9.17 -23.45 -25.10
N GLY A 441 9.99 -24.50 -25.19
CA GLY A 441 10.64 -25.14 -24.05
C GLY A 441 11.80 -24.37 -23.43
N TYR A 442 12.30 -23.31 -24.07
CA TYR A 442 13.25 -22.35 -23.48
C TYR A 442 12.55 -21.11 -22.95
N LEU A 443 11.56 -20.58 -23.70
CA LEU A 443 10.74 -19.44 -23.26
C LEU A 443 10.04 -19.73 -21.92
N HIS A 444 9.42 -20.90 -21.78
CA HIS A 444 8.81 -21.35 -20.52
C HIS A 444 9.80 -21.45 -19.34
N ILE A 445 11.08 -21.73 -19.61
CA ILE A 445 12.11 -21.77 -18.56
C ILE A 445 12.53 -20.34 -18.17
N ALA A 446 12.70 -19.44 -19.13
CA ALA A 446 13.06 -18.05 -18.87
C ALA A 446 11.94 -17.31 -18.13
N LEU A 447 10.74 -17.30 -18.68
CA LEU A 447 9.56 -16.65 -18.08
C LEU A 447 9.26 -17.20 -16.68
N GLY A 448 9.35 -18.51 -16.49
CA GLY A 448 9.14 -19.15 -15.18
C GLY A 448 10.19 -18.79 -14.12
N VAL A 449 11.43 -18.45 -14.50
CA VAL A 449 12.44 -17.94 -13.55
C VAL A 449 12.20 -16.46 -13.28
N SER A 450 11.93 -15.66 -14.31
CA SER A 450 11.59 -14.23 -14.15
C SER A 450 10.39 -14.04 -13.23
N LEU A 451 9.32 -14.81 -13.39
CA LEU A 451 8.14 -14.78 -12.52
C LEU A 451 8.45 -15.05 -11.05
N VAL A 452 9.36 -15.98 -10.74
CA VAL A 452 9.77 -16.23 -9.34
C VAL A 452 10.54 -15.03 -8.78
N CYS A 453 11.43 -14.42 -9.56
CA CYS A 453 12.14 -13.19 -9.16
C CYS A 453 11.18 -12.01 -8.96
N THR A 454 10.24 -11.77 -9.89
CA THR A 454 9.19 -10.75 -9.76
C THR A 454 8.27 -11.05 -8.58
N GLY A 455 7.98 -12.31 -8.28
CA GLY A 455 7.21 -12.71 -7.10
C GLY A 455 7.87 -12.34 -5.77
N PHE A 456 9.18 -12.56 -5.63
CA PHE A 456 9.93 -12.10 -4.46
C PHE A 456 9.93 -10.58 -4.31
N TYR A 457 10.10 -9.85 -5.43
CA TYR A 457 10.04 -8.38 -5.44
C TYR A 457 8.63 -7.86 -5.09
N GLN A 458 7.58 -8.47 -5.65
CA GLN A 458 6.18 -8.15 -5.38
C GLN A 458 5.82 -8.35 -3.89
N VAL A 459 6.33 -9.41 -3.26
CA VAL A 459 6.19 -9.64 -1.80
C VAL A 459 6.93 -8.56 -1.01
N HIS A 460 8.16 -8.17 -1.40
CA HIS A 460 8.88 -7.07 -0.74
C HIS A 460 8.09 -5.75 -0.80
N LEU A 461 7.63 -5.34 -1.98
CA LEU A 461 6.83 -4.11 -2.14
C LEU A 461 5.54 -4.15 -1.31
N GLY A 462 4.94 -5.34 -1.12
CA GLY A 462 3.77 -5.53 -0.27
C GLY A 462 4.09 -5.33 1.22
N LEU A 463 5.19 -5.93 1.71
CA LEU A 463 5.64 -5.75 3.09
C LEU A 463 6.00 -4.29 3.39
N GLU A 464 6.63 -3.60 2.43
CA GLU A 464 6.98 -2.19 2.53
C GLU A 464 5.74 -1.29 2.56
N ARG A 465 4.79 -1.45 1.61
CA ARG A 465 3.59 -0.61 1.53
C ARG A 465 2.68 -0.70 2.76
N TYR A 466 2.72 -1.82 3.48
CA TYR A 466 1.97 -2.05 4.72
C TYR A 466 2.83 -1.95 5.99
N GLY A 467 3.99 -1.29 5.94
CA GLY A 467 4.78 -0.95 7.12
C GLY A 467 5.38 -2.15 7.87
N VAL A 468 5.43 -3.34 7.25
CA VAL A 468 5.72 -4.62 7.92
C VAL A 468 7.23 -4.76 8.22
N SER A 469 7.69 -3.97 9.18
CA SER A 469 9.08 -3.91 9.62
C SER A 469 9.50 -5.07 10.52
N ASP A 470 8.69 -6.14 10.61
CA ASP A 470 9.10 -7.37 11.29
C ASP A 470 10.22 -8.06 10.49
N LYS A 471 11.38 -7.88 11.10
CA LYS A 471 12.68 -8.38 10.72
C LYS A 471 12.74 -9.92 10.64
N VAL A 472 11.82 -10.66 11.26
CA VAL A 472 11.67 -12.12 11.06
C VAL A 472 11.12 -12.41 9.67
N LEU A 473 10.02 -11.76 9.30
CA LEU A 473 9.34 -11.99 8.04
C LEU A 473 10.20 -11.50 6.86
N LEU A 474 10.84 -10.34 7.02
CA LEU A 474 11.83 -9.81 6.08
C LEU A 474 12.98 -10.81 5.84
N TYR A 475 13.52 -11.40 6.92
CA TYR A 475 14.54 -12.44 6.87
C TYR A 475 14.04 -13.75 6.24
N ALA A 476 12.79 -14.15 6.47
CA ALA A 476 12.21 -15.35 5.88
C ALA A 476 12.11 -15.21 4.34
N VAL A 477 11.68 -14.05 3.85
CA VAL A 477 11.56 -13.75 2.41
C VAL A 477 12.94 -13.69 1.74
N TYR A 478 13.88 -12.90 2.28
CA TYR A 478 15.24 -12.85 1.71
C TYR A 478 16.01 -14.16 1.86
N GLY A 479 15.76 -14.91 2.94
CA GLY A 479 16.32 -16.23 3.17
C GLY A 479 15.83 -17.28 2.17
N SER A 480 14.51 -17.31 1.88
CA SER A 480 13.98 -18.23 0.86
C SER A 480 14.36 -17.81 -0.57
N ALA A 481 14.48 -16.52 -0.86
CA ALA A 481 15.03 -16.01 -2.12
C ALA A 481 16.50 -16.43 -2.31
N GLY A 482 17.34 -16.23 -1.29
CA GLY A 482 18.75 -16.65 -1.31
C GLY A 482 18.93 -18.16 -1.43
N LEU A 483 18.12 -18.95 -0.70
CA LEU A 483 18.11 -20.41 -0.81
C LEU A 483 17.67 -20.88 -2.21
N PHE A 484 16.63 -20.28 -2.79
CA PHE A 484 16.20 -20.57 -4.15
C PHE A 484 17.31 -20.25 -5.17
N ALA A 485 17.94 -19.07 -5.07
CA ALA A 485 19.04 -18.67 -5.95
C ALA A 485 20.23 -19.63 -5.84
N LEU A 486 20.61 -20.04 -4.63
CA LEU A 486 21.70 -20.98 -4.39
C LEU A 486 21.40 -22.37 -4.98
N VAL A 487 20.23 -22.95 -4.71
CA VAL A 487 19.89 -24.30 -5.18
C VAL A 487 19.61 -24.31 -6.69
N TYR A 488 18.84 -23.35 -7.21
CA TYR A 488 18.56 -23.26 -8.64
C TYR A 488 19.83 -22.92 -9.43
N GLY A 489 20.55 -21.86 -9.04
CA GLY A 489 21.77 -21.39 -9.68
C GLY A 489 22.92 -22.40 -9.58
N GLY A 490 23.14 -22.99 -8.41
CA GLY A 490 24.13 -24.06 -8.23
C GLY A 490 23.85 -25.28 -9.12
N SER A 491 22.59 -25.72 -9.19
CA SER A 491 22.20 -26.82 -10.10
C SER A 491 22.23 -26.43 -11.59
N ALA A 492 22.19 -25.13 -11.93
CA ALA A 492 22.43 -24.63 -13.28
C ALA A 492 23.91 -24.67 -13.63
N LEU A 493 24.76 -24.10 -12.78
CA LEU A 493 26.21 -24.04 -12.95
C LEU A 493 26.86 -25.44 -12.99
N LEU A 494 26.44 -26.35 -12.11
CA LEU A 494 26.89 -27.75 -12.13
C LEU A 494 26.51 -28.49 -13.42
N ALA A 495 25.36 -28.17 -14.03
CA ALA A 495 24.97 -28.75 -15.32
C ALA A 495 25.82 -28.19 -16.48
N LEU A 496 26.21 -26.91 -16.42
CA LEU A 496 27.13 -26.30 -17.37
C LEU A 496 28.54 -26.89 -17.24
N PHE A 497 29.06 -27.06 -16.02
CA PHE A 497 30.37 -27.69 -15.79
C PHE A 497 30.40 -29.17 -16.21
N LYS A 498 29.31 -29.93 -16.02
CA LYS A 498 29.20 -31.29 -16.55
C LYS A 498 29.21 -31.30 -18.09
N ARG A 499 28.61 -30.30 -18.74
CA ARG A 499 28.63 -30.15 -20.20
C ARG A 499 30.01 -29.72 -20.74
N SER A 500 30.80 -28.93 -20.02
CA SER A 500 32.14 -28.54 -20.46
C SER A 500 33.21 -29.61 -20.16
N ARG A 501 33.05 -30.40 -19.09
CA ARG A 501 33.92 -31.57 -18.81
C ARG A 501 33.65 -32.78 -19.71
N ALA A 502 32.48 -32.85 -20.34
CA ALA A 502 32.24 -33.75 -21.47
C ALA A 502 33.04 -33.27 -22.69
N SER A 503 34.35 -33.53 -22.65
CA SER A 503 35.28 -33.23 -23.73
C SER A 503 34.73 -33.78 -25.05
N PRO A 504 34.89 -33.09 -26.19
CA PRO A 504 34.52 -33.65 -27.48
C PRO A 504 35.34 -34.93 -27.67
N GLY A 505 34.66 -36.08 -27.57
CA GLY A 505 35.30 -37.39 -27.74
C GLY A 505 36.08 -37.41 -29.05
N PRO A 506 37.28 -38.00 -29.09
CA PRO A 506 38.26 -37.80 -30.16
C PRO A 506 37.60 -38.04 -31.51
N ALA A 507 37.35 -36.94 -32.23
CA ALA A 507 36.25 -36.87 -33.19
C ALA A 507 36.29 -38.06 -34.15
N GLU A 508 35.30 -38.96 -34.04
CA GLU A 508 35.31 -40.23 -34.77
C GLU A 508 35.52 -39.94 -36.25
N ARG A 509 36.75 -40.20 -36.73
CA ARG A 509 37.15 -39.95 -38.12
C ARG A 509 36.13 -40.70 -38.98
N PRO A 510 35.21 -40.00 -39.69
CA PRO A 510 33.94 -40.57 -40.08
C PRO A 510 34.19 -41.83 -40.90
N LEU A 511 33.95 -42.99 -40.27
CA LEU A 511 34.60 -44.25 -40.65
C LEU A 511 34.28 -44.55 -42.12
N ARG A 512 35.26 -44.28 -42.98
CA ARG A 512 35.11 -43.86 -44.40
C ARG A 512 34.23 -44.85 -45.15
N ARG A 513 32.90 -44.67 -45.08
CA ARG A 513 31.90 -45.76 -45.10
C ARG A 513 32.06 -46.59 -46.36
N ARG A 514 32.84 -47.69 -46.23
CA ARG A 514 33.51 -48.31 -47.38
C ARG A 514 32.44 -48.72 -48.37
N ARG A 515 32.46 -48.09 -49.55
CA ARG A 515 31.36 -48.03 -50.53
C ARG A 515 31.12 -49.38 -51.23
N ARG A 516 30.85 -50.44 -50.46
CA ARG A 516 30.36 -51.73 -50.94
C ARG A 516 28.98 -51.49 -51.55
N ARG A 517 28.97 -51.26 -52.86
CA ARG A 517 27.78 -51.41 -53.70
C ARG A 517 27.19 -52.80 -53.45
N SER A 518 26.05 -52.88 -52.77
CA SER A 518 25.21 -54.07 -52.78
C SER A 518 24.33 -54.02 -54.02
N GLU A 519 24.83 -54.56 -55.13
CA GLU A 519 24.11 -54.52 -56.43
C GLU A 519 22.85 -55.41 -56.46
N SER A 520 22.61 -56.19 -55.40
CA SER A 520 21.49 -57.13 -55.22
C SER A 520 20.09 -56.48 -55.25
N SER A 521 19.94 -55.20 -54.92
CA SER A 521 18.63 -54.53 -54.78
C SER A 521 17.83 -54.46 -56.10
N LYS A 522 18.50 -54.54 -57.26
CA LYS A 522 17.82 -54.49 -58.57
C LYS A 522 16.89 -55.68 -58.85
N ARG A 523 16.99 -56.81 -58.13
CA ARG A 523 16.22 -58.03 -58.45
C ARG A 523 14.78 -58.04 -57.91
N CYS A 524 14.46 -57.29 -56.85
CA CYS A 524 13.14 -57.39 -56.19
C CYS A 524 12.04 -56.53 -56.84
N LYS A 525 12.37 -55.36 -57.41
CA LYS A 525 11.36 -54.42 -57.96
C LYS A 525 10.73 -54.84 -59.29
N ARG A 526 11.18 -55.93 -59.93
CA ARG A 526 10.68 -56.39 -61.25
C ARG A 526 9.55 -57.44 -61.20
N ARG A 527 9.19 -57.98 -60.02
CA ARG A 527 8.22 -59.10 -59.91
C ARG A 527 6.78 -58.73 -59.52
N ARG A 528 6.44 -57.45 -59.37
CA ARG A 528 5.10 -56.97 -58.92
C ARG A 528 4.34 -56.11 -59.96
N ARG A 529 4.51 -56.40 -61.26
CA ARG A 529 3.86 -55.69 -62.40
C ARG A 529 3.41 -56.62 -63.55
N LYS A 530 3.03 -57.89 -63.29
CA LYS A 530 2.65 -58.83 -64.38
C LYS A 530 1.39 -59.70 -64.18
N HIS A 531 0.48 -59.27 -63.32
CA HIS A 531 -0.96 -59.60 -63.37
C HIS A 531 -1.69 -58.25 -63.17
N GLY A 532 -2.71 -57.83 -63.94
CA GLY A 532 -3.64 -58.59 -64.80
C GLY A 532 -4.85 -58.97 -63.95
N ARG A 533 -5.98 -58.24 -63.90
CA ARG A 533 -6.78 -57.44 -64.88
C ARG A 533 -7.66 -58.34 -65.77
N ALA A 534 -8.93 -57.94 -65.93
CA ALA A 534 -10.11 -58.74 -66.34
C ALA A 534 -10.62 -59.68 -65.21
N ALA A 535 -11.92 -59.95 -65.03
CA ALA A 535 -13.19 -59.43 -65.58
C ALA A 535 -14.27 -59.66 -64.47
N ALA A 536 -15.34 -58.88 -64.22
CA ALA A 536 -16.39 -58.18 -64.99
C ALA A 536 -17.76 -58.92 -64.91
N ALA A 537 -18.84 -58.13 -64.69
CA ALA A 537 -20.28 -58.40 -64.88
C ALA A 537 -20.99 -59.55 -64.10
N HIS A 538 -21.97 -59.18 -63.25
CA HIS A 538 -23.39 -59.63 -63.17
C HIS A 538 -24.01 -59.14 -61.83
N ASP A 539 -25.33 -59.04 -61.60
CA ASP A 539 -26.45 -58.50 -62.40
C ASP A 539 -27.69 -58.26 -61.48
N ARG A 540 -28.63 -57.43 -61.96
CA ARG A 540 -30.06 -57.28 -61.60
C ARG A 540 -30.66 -57.87 -60.30
N SER A 541 -31.23 -56.95 -59.50
CA SER A 541 -32.70 -56.75 -59.31
C SER A 541 -33.39 -57.05 -57.96
N ARG A 542 -34.56 -56.38 -57.83
CA ARG A 542 -35.69 -56.51 -56.88
C ARG A 542 -35.58 -55.89 -55.48
N ALA A 543 -36.50 -54.95 -55.26
CA ALA A 543 -37.12 -54.53 -53.99
C ALA A 543 -38.52 -55.23 -53.89
N PRO A 544 -39.48 -54.88 -53.01
CA PRO A 544 -39.52 -53.88 -51.92
C PRO A 544 -40.05 -54.48 -50.59
N LEU A 545 -40.83 -53.71 -49.80
CA LEU A 545 -41.59 -54.07 -48.57
C LEU A 545 -40.75 -54.10 -47.26
N ASP A 546 -41.22 -53.57 -46.10
CA ASP A 546 -42.39 -52.70 -45.88
C ASP A 546 -42.37 -51.90 -44.55
N SER A 547 -43.41 -51.06 -44.38
CA SER A 547 -44.10 -50.69 -43.12
C SER A 547 -43.54 -49.61 -42.18
N HIS A 548 -44.40 -48.58 -41.99
CA HIS A 548 -44.66 -47.68 -40.85
C HIS A 548 -43.52 -47.07 -40.01
N GLY A 549 -43.58 -45.78 -39.67
CA GLY A 549 -44.53 -44.73 -40.08
C GLY A 549 -44.61 -43.56 -39.07
N ASP A 550 -44.95 -42.38 -39.60
CA ASP A 550 -45.76 -41.31 -38.98
C ASP A 550 -45.31 -40.67 -37.64
N THR A 551 -45.46 -39.35 -37.40
CA THR A 551 -46.05 -38.25 -38.21
C THR A 551 -45.50 -36.88 -37.74
N SER A 552 -45.61 -35.84 -38.59
CA SER A 552 -45.83 -34.38 -38.31
C SER A 552 -45.15 -33.68 -37.10
N ALA A 553 -44.78 -32.39 -37.11
CA ALA A 553 -44.92 -31.25 -38.03
C ALA A 553 -43.90 -30.18 -37.54
N SER A 554 -43.18 -29.39 -38.36
CA SER A 554 -43.61 -28.16 -39.06
C SER A 554 -44.37 -27.14 -38.17
N MET A 555 -44.08 -25.83 -38.15
CA MET A 555 -43.28 -25.03 -39.10
C MET A 555 -42.84 -23.66 -38.49
N SER A 556 -42.11 -22.87 -39.30
CA SER A 556 -42.03 -21.39 -39.42
C SER A 556 -42.95 -20.48 -38.56
N SER A 557 -42.65 -19.20 -38.30
CA SER A 557 -41.47 -18.33 -38.52
C SER A 557 -41.72 -16.95 -37.88
N GLU A 558 -40.66 -16.13 -37.70
CA GLU A 558 -40.77 -14.65 -37.53
C GLU A 558 -41.62 -14.17 -36.31
N ALA A 559 -41.83 -12.88 -36.05
CA ALA A 559 -40.82 -11.81 -35.84
C ALA A 559 -41.38 -10.72 -34.88
N GLU A 560 -40.49 -9.86 -34.37
CA GLU A 560 -40.74 -8.52 -33.80
C GLU A 560 -41.52 -8.33 -32.47
N SER A 561 -41.37 -7.10 -31.93
CA SER A 561 -42.18 -6.38 -30.94
C SER A 561 -42.23 -6.85 -29.46
N ASP A 562 -41.48 -6.12 -28.63
CA ASP A 562 -41.99 -5.20 -27.59
C ASP A 562 -42.59 -5.66 -26.23
N GLU A 563 -41.92 -5.12 -25.19
CA GLU A 563 -42.47 -4.34 -24.07
C GLU A 563 -43.21 -5.01 -22.87
N TRP A 564 -42.70 -4.70 -21.66
CA TRP A 564 -43.32 -4.73 -20.32
C TRP A 564 -44.16 -5.97 -19.91
N THR A 565 -43.82 -6.65 -18.82
CA THR A 565 -43.96 -6.10 -17.45
C THR A 565 -43.22 -6.94 -16.42
N ALA A 566 -43.03 -6.39 -15.21
CA ALA A 566 -42.56 -7.15 -14.05
C ALA A 566 -43.71 -7.89 -13.32
N SER A 567 -43.42 -9.00 -12.65
CA SER A 567 -43.74 -9.17 -11.21
C SER A 567 -43.36 -10.55 -10.64
N GLY A 568 -43.14 -10.56 -9.31
CA GLY A 568 -43.40 -11.60 -8.29
C GLY A 568 -43.32 -13.10 -8.61
N GLY A 569 -42.69 -13.86 -7.71
CA GLY A 569 -42.73 -15.33 -7.73
C GLY A 569 -41.82 -15.99 -6.72
N ASP A 570 -42.15 -15.91 -5.42
CA ASP A 570 -41.46 -16.69 -4.38
C ASP A 570 -41.67 -18.20 -4.58
N SER A 571 -40.64 -19.00 -4.29
CA SER A 571 -40.83 -20.37 -3.80
C SER A 571 -39.64 -20.82 -2.96
N SER A 572 -39.87 -21.06 -1.67
CA SER A 572 -38.88 -21.60 -0.74
C SER A 572 -38.97 -23.14 -0.66
N SER A 573 -37.81 -23.80 -0.60
CA SER A 573 -37.58 -25.11 0.04
C SER A 573 -36.04 -25.32 0.09
N SER A 574 -35.41 -25.65 1.22
CA SER A 574 -35.27 -26.99 1.83
C SER A 574 -34.48 -27.99 0.95
N ALA A 575 -33.64 -28.89 1.44
CA ALA A 575 -32.96 -29.05 2.74
C ALA A 575 -31.65 -29.85 2.49
N GLY A 576 -30.68 -29.87 3.43
CA GLY A 576 -29.42 -30.60 3.22
C GLY A 576 -28.47 -30.61 4.41
N ASP A 577 -28.46 -31.70 5.16
CA ASP A 577 -27.84 -31.79 6.50
C ASP A 577 -26.39 -32.33 6.54
N SER A 578 -25.63 -31.77 7.49
CA SER A 578 -24.66 -32.48 8.36
C SER A 578 -23.29 -32.94 7.81
N TRP A 579 -22.45 -33.37 8.77
CA TRP A 579 -21.09 -33.95 8.71
C TRP A 579 -19.94 -33.01 8.25
N GLY A 580 -18.90 -32.71 9.05
CA GLY A 580 -18.70 -32.88 10.50
C GLY A 580 -17.26 -33.29 10.90
N ARG A 581 -16.69 -32.62 11.93
CA ARG A 581 -15.40 -32.93 12.62
C ARG A 581 -14.13 -32.70 11.75
N SER A 582 -12.89 -32.56 12.27
CA SER A 582 -12.35 -32.51 13.65
C SER A 582 -10.94 -31.86 13.72
N ARG A 583 -10.66 -31.08 14.78
CA ARG A 583 -9.38 -30.90 15.53
C ARG A 583 -8.05 -30.60 14.79
N GLY A 584 -7.26 -29.62 15.29
CA GLY A 584 -5.84 -29.43 14.88
C GLY A 584 -5.03 -28.40 15.69
N ARG A 585 -4.50 -28.77 16.86
CA ARG A 585 -3.71 -27.91 17.78
C ARG A 585 -2.34 -27.47 17.22
N GLY A 586 -1.82 -26.33 17.69
CA GLY A 586 -0.36 -26.07 17.83
C GLY A 586 0.14 -24.71 17.32
N ARG A 587 0.17 -23.63 18.12
CA ARG A 587 1.23 -23.18 19.07
C ARG A 587 2.65 -22.91 18.50
N ALA A 588 3.01 -21.61 18.58
CA ALA A 588 4.20 -21.05 19.26
C ALA A 588 5.45 -20.57 18.48
N ARG A 589 5.66 -19.24 18.60
CA ARG A 589 6.89 -18.51 18.98
C ARG A 589 8.09 -18.40 18.01
N GLY A 590 8.35 -17.13 17.63
CA GLY A 590 9.68 -16.49 17.67
C GLY A 590 10.38 -16.27 16.32
N ARG A 591 11.33 -15.35 16.16
CA ARG A 591 11.79 -14.15 16.91
C ARG A 591 13.02 -13.63 16.14
N ARG A 592 13.16 -12.31 15.90
CA ARG A 592 14.43 -11.61 15.50
C ARG A 592 15.04 -11.91 14.09
N ARG A 593 15.88 -11.06 13.43
CA ARG A 593 16.28 -9.63 13.61
C ARG A 593 17.35 -9.12 12.59
N ARG A 594 16.96 -8.16 11.72
CA ARG A 594 17.63 -6.91 11.21
C ARG A 594 18.19 -6.89 9.77
N ARG A 595 17.93 -5.75 9.09
CA ARG A 595 18.83 -5.06 8.12
C ARG A 595 18.94 -5.70 6.71
N ARG A 596 19.19 -4.93 5.63
CA ARG A 596 19.03 -3.47 5.33
C ARG A 596 19.33 -3.25 3.83
N SER A 597 18.85 -2.13 3.25
CA SER A 597 19.50 -1.31 2.18
C SER A 597 19.93 -1.96 0.85
N SER A 598 19.82 -1.32 -0.31
CA SER A 598 19.19 -0.04 -0.73
C SER A 598 19.38 0.08 -2.26
N SER A 599 18.82 1.13 -2.89
CA SER A 599 19.41 1.92 -4.01
C SER A 599 19.88 1.25 -5.31
N ASP A 600 19.89 1.84 -6.52
CA ASP A 600 19.25 2.97 -7.23
C ASP A 600 19.74 2.84 -8.71
N THR A 601 19.51 3.67 -9.74
CA THR A 601 18.81 4.97 -9.96
C THR A 601 18.39 5.03 -11.45
N SER A 602 17.46 5.91 -11.85
CA SER A 602 17.64 6.88 -12.98
C SER A 602 16.32 7.50 -13.48
N SER A 603 16.31 8.84 -13.54
CA SER A 603 15.48 9.63 -14.45
C SER A 603 16.29 9.97 -15.72
N SER A 604 15.66 10.63 -16.68
CA SER A 604 16.30 11.28 -17.82
C SER A 604 15.69 12.66 -18.07
N ASP A 605 16.46 13.54 -18.70
CA ASP A 605 16.21 14.97 -18.87
C ASP A 605 15.17 15.31 -19.95
N GLU A 606 14.64 16.54 -19.92
CA GLU A 606 14.57 17.50 -21.05
C GLU A 606 13.82 18.80 -20.61
N ASP A 607 13.80 19.89 -21.37
CA ASP A 607 14.89 20.84 -21.67
C ASP A 607 14.28 22.19 -22.12
N LEU A 608 15.02 23.31 -21.99
CA LEU A 608 14.70 24.66 -22.49
C LEU A 608 13.39 25.31 -21.90
N SER A 609 13.14 26.62 -22.00
CA SER A 609 13.76 27.71 -22.78
C SER A 609 13.71 29.06 -22.04
N SER A 610 14.54 30.01 -22.47
CA SER A 610 14.63 31.37 -21.94
C SER A 610 13.63 32.34 -22.58
N TRP A 611 13.23 33.40 -21.85
CA TRP A 611 12.90 34.71 -22.47
C TRP A 611 13.26 35.86 -21.53
N SER A 612 13.61 37.02 -22.10
CA SER A 612 14.19 38.16 -21.36
C SER A 612 13.83 39.48 -22.04
N SER A 613 13.35 40.47 -21.28
CA SER A 613 13.24 41.86 -21.72
C SER A 613 13.21 42.83 -20.53
N GLU A 614 13.71 44.04 -20.73
CA GLU A 614 14.06 44.96 -19.64
C GLU A 614 12.95 45.97 -19.29
N GLY A 615 12.81 46.22 -17.99
CA GLY A 615 12.85 47.54 -17.37
C GLY A 615 12.07 48.72 -17.97
N ARG A 616 11.14 49.27 -17.17
CA ARG A 616 10.87 50.72 -17.14
C ARG A 616 10.47 51.20 -15.76
N SER A 617 10.98 52.37 -15.37
CA SER A 617 10.65 53.03 -14.09
C SER A 617 9.80 54.27 -14.30
N SER A 618 8.83 54.52 -13.40
CA SER A 618 8.16 55.82 -13.31
C SER A 618 7.53 56.09 -11.93
N ARG A 619 8.28 56.86 -11.13
CA ARG A 619 7.82 57.83 -10.11
C ARG A 619 6.31 57.92 -9.80
N SER A 620 5.98 57.55 -8.56
CA SER A 620 5.24 58.36 -7.57
C SER A 620 4.04 59.23 -8.01
N LYS A 621 2.90 59.04 -7.33
CA LYS A 621 2.08 60.19 -6.86
C LYS A 621 1.25 59.88 -5.62
N THR A 622 1.63 60.48 -4.50
CA THR A 622 0.90 60.46 -3.23
C THR A 622 -0.45 61.18 -3.35
N ARG A 623 -1.55 60.62 -2.82
CA ARG A 623 -2.76 61.41 -2.59
C ARG A 623 -3.55 60.95 -1.35
N ARG A 624 -3.28 61.60 -0.22
CA ARG A 624 -4.21 61.62 0.93
C ARG A 624 -5.60 62.08 0.48
N ARG A 625 -6.64 61.46 1.02
CA ARG A 625 -7.85 62.18 1.44
C ARG A 625 -8.53 61.46 2.61
N ARG A 626 -8.69 62.17 3.73
CA ARG A 626 -9.75 61.88 4.69
C ARG A 626 -11.06 62.45 4.13
N LYS A 627 -12.16 61.74 4.29
CA LYS A 627 -13.23 62.25 5.16
C LYS A 627 -13.95 61.09 5.81
#